data_AF-A0A7S1BRD0-F1
#
_entry.id   AF-A0A7S1BRD0-F1
#
_cell.length_a   1.000
_cell.length_b   1.000
_cell.length_c   1.000
_cell.angle_alpha   90.00
_cell.angle_beta   90.00
_cell.angle_gamma   90.00
#
_symmetry.space_group_name_H-M   'P 1'
#
loop_
_entity.id
_entity.type
_entity.pdbx_description
1 polymer ?
#
loop_
_entity_poly.entity_id
_entity_poly.type
_entity_poly.pdbx_seq_one_letter_code
_entity_poly.pdbx_strand_id
1 'polypeptide(L)'
;MEGKSGREKKAAKRMMQAAAAGGGASGERTKAQERLYKLIVKKVNQIDDFGGGFHKPSLRDLMVVRILKVPLEIYRTLYWKCRISYRRRRKIEYNDDDVLYLTKKAVGVIGWDAETPEQQKIMLTLKLWIPENLERLKEEIELSRMGRGARKQAKRDKKKAGWKDDQYVEGEN
;
A
#
# COMPACT_ATOMS: atom_id res chain seq x y z
N MET A 1 -65.46 -9.94 -28.29
CA MET A 1 -64.18 -9.42 -28.83
C MET A 1 -64.46 -8.08 -29.50
N GLU A 2 -64.53 -7.01 -28.71
CA GLU A 2 -64.92 -5.69 -29.24
C GLU A 2 -63.68 -4.88 -29.63
N GLY A 3 -63.65 -4.50 -30.92
CA GLY A 3 -62.56 -3.77 -31.53
C GLY A 3 -62.48 -2.34 -31.00
N LYS A 4 -61.33 -1.99 -30.41
CA LYS A 4 -61.00 -0.63 -29.99
C LYS A 4 -61.28 0.37 -31.12
N SER A 5 -62.22 1.27 -30.86
CA SER A 5 -62.71 2.34 -31.73
C SER A 5 -61.56 3.13 -32.35
N GLY A 6 -61.65 3.44 -33.65
CA GLY A 6 -60.59 4.13 -34.41
C GLY A 6 -60.14 5.48 -33.83
N ARG A 7 -60.94 6.09 -32.95
CA ARG A 7 -60.55 7.30 -32.20
C ARG A 7 -59.49 7.03 -31.14
N GLU A 8 -59.53 5.89 -30.45
CA GLU A 8 -58.55 5.52 -29.44
C GLU A 8 -57.19 5.21 -30.06
N LYS A 9 -57.16 4.53 -31.20
CA LYS A 9 -55.91 4.25 -31.94
C LYS A 9 -55.26 5.53 -32.43
N LYS A 10 -56.05 6.52 -32.86
CA LYS A 10 -55.55 7.83 -33.32
C LYS A 10 -55.06 8.70 -32.16
N ALA A 11 -55.74 8.64 -31.01
CA ALA A 11 -55.29 9.29 -29.78
C ALA A 11 -53.98 8.67 -29.26
N ALA A 12 -53.89 7.33 -29.21
CA ALA A 12 -52.67 6.63 -28.83
C ALA A 12 -51.49 6.95 -29.75
N LYS A 13 -51.71 7.01 -31.07
CA LYS A 13 -50.67 7.39 -32.04
C LYS A 13 -50.19 8.83 -31.86
N ARG A 14 -51.08 9.77 -31.55
CA ARG A 14 -50.74 11.17 -31.26
C ARG A 14 -50.00 11.32 -29.94
N MET A 15 -50.38 10.59 -28.90
CA MET A 15 -49.65 10.56 -27.63
C MET A 15 -48.26 9.95 -27.79
N MET A 16 -48.12 8.89 -28.60
CA MET A 16 -46.84 8.27 -28.89
C MET A 16 -45.91 9.19 -29.71
N GLN A 17 -46.45 9.96 -30.67
CA GLN A 17 -45.71 10.99 -31.40
C GLN A 17 -45.31 12.18 -30.53
N ALA A 18 -46.18 12.64 -29.62
CA ALA A 18 -45.87 13.71 -28.69
C ALA A 18 -44.80 13.29 -27.65
N ALA A 19 -44.86 12.05 -27.17
CA ALA A 19 -43.84 11.49 -26.28
C ALA A 19 -42.48 11.31 -26.99
N ALA A 20 -42.48 10.94 -28.27
CA ALA A 20 -41.26 10.86 -29.08
C ALA A 20 -40.64 12.23 -29.37
N ALA A 21 -41.46 13.27 -29.55
CA ALA A 21 -40.98 14.65 -29.77
C ALA A 21 -40.46 15.32 -28.49
N GLY A 22 -41.02 14.98 -27.32
CA GLY A 22 -40.62 15.56 -26.02
C GLY A 22 -39.27 15.06 -25.46
N GLY A 23 -38.75 13.93 -25.95
CA GLY A 23 -37.50 13.32 -25.48
C GLY A 23 -36.21 13.89 -26.10
N GLY A 24 -36.28 14.58 -27.24
CA GLY A 24 -35.10 15.05 -27.99
C GLY A 24 -34.33 16.19 -27.31
N ALA A 25 -35.07 17.15 -26.73
CA ALA A 25 -34.48 18.37 -26.18
C ALA A 25 -33.64 18.16 -24.90
N SER A 26 -33.84 17.05 -24.17
CA SER A 26 -33.01 16.69 -23.01
C SER A 26 -31.68 16.05 -23.44
N GLY A 27 -31.74 15.14 -24.42
CA GLY A 27 -30.55 14.46 -24.97
C GLY A 27 -29.65 15.35 -25.82
N GLU A 28 -30.19 16.40 -26.46
CA GLU A 28 -29.37 17.39 -27.18
C GLU A 28 -28.65 18.34 -26.22
N ARG A 29 -29.29 18.71 -25.10
CA ARG A 29 -28.67 19.53 -24.04
C ARG A 29 -27.51 18.79 -23.37
N THR A 30 -27.63 17.49 -23.10
CA THR A 30 -26.53 16.68 -22.55
C THR A 30 -25.39 16.49 -23.55
N LYS A 31 -25.68 16.25 -24.83
CA LYS A 31 -24.66 16.19 -25.90
C LYS A 31 -23.94 17.54 -26.11
N ALA A 32 -24.67 18.65 -26.01
CA ALA A 32 -24.08 19.99 -26.07
C ALA A 32 -23.16 20.27 -24.87
N GLN A 33 -23.58 19.86 -23.66
CA GLN A 33 -22.74 19.96 -22.45
C GLN A 33 -21.49 19.10 -22.54
N GLU A 34 -21.56 17.87 -23.06
CA GLU A 34 -20.38 17.03 -23.29
C GLU A 34 -19.41 17.64 -24.31
N ARG A 35 -19.93 18.27 -25.37
CA ARG A 35 -19.11 18.98 -26.37
C ARG A 35 -18.41 20.19 -25.75
N LEU A 36 -19.13 20.96 -24.93
CA LEU A 36 -18.58 22.10 -24.19
C LEU A 36 -17.51 21.63 -23.20
N TYR A 37 -17.76 20.56 -22.44
CA TYR A 37 -16.77 19.98 -21.53
C TYR A 37 -15.51 19.55 -22.28
N LYS A 38 -15.65 18.85 -23.41
CA LYS A 38 -14.50 18.46 -24.26
C LYS A 38 -13.75 19.66 -24.81
N LEU A 39 -14.44 20.74 -25.17
CA LEU A 39 -13.83 22.00 -25.62
C LEU A 39 -13.08 22.71 -24.50
N ILE A 40 -13.68 22.78 -23.30
CA ILE A 40 -13.05 23.38 -22.12
C ILE A 40 -11.79 22.60 -21.74
N VAL A 41 -11.86 21.27 -21.66
CA VAL A 41 -10.70 20.41 -21.36
C VAL A 41 -9.60 20.59 -22.42
N LYS A 42 -9.96 20.64 -23.71
CA LYS A 42 -8.99 20.93 -24.78
C LYS A 42 -8.33 22.30 -24.61
N LYS A 43 -9.09 23.34 -24.26
CA LYS A 43 -8.56 24.69 -24.06
C LYS A 43 -7.69 24.77 -22.81
N VAL A 44 -8.11 24.19 -21.69
CA VAL A 44 -7.31 24.11 -20.45
C VAL A 44 -6.00 23.35 -20.69
N ASN A 45 -6.03 22.26 -21.45
CA ASN A 45 -4.82 21.51 -21.80
C ASN A 45 -3.89 22.26 -22.78
N GLN A 46 -4.38 23.29 -23.49
CA GLN A 46 -3.60 24.17 -24.36
C GLN A 46 -3.04 25.40 -23.64
N ILE A 47 -3.52 25.72 -22.44
CA ILE A 47 -2.97 26.81 -21.64
C ILE A 47 -1.69 26.31 -20.99
N ASP A 48 -0.56 26.85 -21.42
CA ASP A 48 0.78 26.47 -20.90
C ASP A 48 1.25 27.36 -19.75
N ASP A 49 0.64 28.53 -19.61
CA ASP A 49 0.95 29.50 -18.57
C ASP A 49 -0.35 29.92 -17.87
N PHE A 50 -0.45 29.64 -16.57
CA PHE A 50 -1.61 30.00 -15.76
C PHE A 50 -1.49 31.41 -15.16
N GLY A 51 -0.44 32.15 -15.51
CA GLY A 51 -0.12 33.46 -14.96
C GLY A 51 0.49 33.36 -13.56
N GLY A 52 1.15 34.44 -13.12
CA GLY A 52 1.80 34.48 -11.80
C GLY A 52 3.06 33.61 -11.67
N GLY A 53 3.66 33.19 -12.80
CA GLY A 53 4.86 32.34 -12.82
C GLY A 53 4.57 30.83 -12.78
N PHE A 54 3.30 30.41 -12.67
CA PHE A 54 2.90 29.01 -12.68
C PHE A 54 2.74 28.51 -14.13
N HIS A 55 3.81 27.90 -14.62
CA HIS A 55 3.82 27.21 -15.91
C HIS A 55 3.55 25.71 -15.71
N LYS A 56 3.08 25.02 -16.75
CA LYS A 56 3.09 23.55 -16.72
C LYS A 56 4.52 23.07 -16.45
N PRO A 57 4.73 22.20 -15.45
CA PRO A 57 6.06 21.80 -15.07
C PRO A 57 6.68 21.02 -16.24
N SER A 58 7.76 21.59 -16.79
CA SER A 58 8.52 20.92 -17.84
C SER A 58 9.26 19.72 -17.26
N LEU A 59 9.61 18.75 -18.11
CA LEU A 59 10.44 17.61 -17.68
C LEU A 59 11.76 18.06 -17.05
N ARG A 60 12.32 19.20 -17.49
CA ARG A 60 13.54 19.78 -16.92
C ARG A 60 13.32 20.29 -15.50
N ASP A 61 12.19 20.94 -15.25
CA ASP A 61 11.83 21.43 -13.92
C ASP A 61 11.63 20.27 -12.92
N LEU A 62 10.92 19.22 -13.36
CA LEU A 62 10.79 17.99 -12.57
C LEU A 62 12.14 17.34 -12.25
N MET A 63 13.07 17.32 -13.22
CA MET A 63 14.42 16.78 -13.04
C MET A 63 15.21 17.56 -12.00
N VAL A 64 15.18 18.89 -12.05
CA VAL A 64 15.90 19.76 -11.09
C VAL A 64 15.36 19.55 -9.67
N VAL A 65 14.04 19.56 -9.50
CA VAL A 65 13.42 19.28 -8.19
C VAL A 65 13.82 17.90 -7.67
N ARG A 66 13.85 16.89 -8.54
CA ARG A 66 14.21 15.53 -8.15
C ARG A 66 15.69 15.40 -7.79
N ILE A 67 16.59 16.04 -8.54
CA ILE A 67 18.03 16.07 -8.25
C ILE A 67 18.31 16.75 -6.91
N LEU A 68 17.53 17.76 -6.53
CA LEU A 68 17.67 18.42 -5.22
C LEU A 68 17.06 17.59 -4.08
N LYS A 69 15.94 16.91 -4.32
CA LYS A 69 15.24 16.15 -3.28
C LYS A 69 15.90 14.80 -2.95
N VAL A 70 16.37 14.09 -3.98
CA VAL A 70 17.00 12.76 -3.83
C VAL A 70 18.19 12.75 -2.84
N PRO A 71 19.17 13.69 -2.87
CA PRO A 71 20.28 13.66 -1.93
C PRO A 71 19.82 13.88 -0.48
N LEU A 72 18.76 14.66 -0.25
CA LEU A 72 18.21 14.84 1.09
C LEU A 72 17.59 13.55 1.64
N GLU A 73 16.84 12.84 0.79
CA GLU A 73 16.27 11.54 1.14
C GLU A 73 17.37 10.50 1.40
N ILE A 74 18.41 10.47 0.54
CA ILE A 74 19.58 9.59 0.72
C ILE A 74 20.28 9.93 2.04
N TYR A 75 20.56 11.20 2.31
CA TYR A 75 21.23 11.62 3.55
C TYR A 75 20.45 11.18 4.78
N ARG A 76 19.13 11.39 4.79
CA ARG A 76 18.26 10.96 5.91
C ARG A 76 18.33 9.45 6.12
N THR A 77 18.24 8.66 5.05
CA THR A 77 18.33 7.20 5.16
C THR A 77 19.71 6.72 5.59
N LEU A 78 20.77 7.36 5.10
CA LEU A 78 22.15 7.03 5.44
C LEU A 78 22.45 7.38 6.90
N TYR A 79 22.06 8.57 7.34
CA TYR A 79 22.17 9.00 8.73
C TYR A 79 21.47 8.03 9.69
N TRP A 80 20.24 7.63 9.36
CA TRP A 80 19.50 6.66 10.17
C TRP A 80 20.20 5.29 10.21
N LYS A 81 20.69 4.79 9.07
CA LYS A 81 21.47 3.54 9.01
C LYS A 81 22.77 3.62 9.81
N CYS A 82 23.52 4.72 9.69
CA CYS A 82 24.75 4.95 10.44
C CYS A 82 24.49 5.02 11.94
N ARG A 83 23.43 5.74 12.37
CA ARG A 83 22.99 5.82 13.77
C ARG A 83 22.70 4.44 14.35
N ILE A 84 21.98 3.59 13.62
CA ILE A 84 21.66 2.23 14.08
C ILE A 84 22.89 1.33 14.08
N SER A 85 23.74 1.41 13.06
CA SER A 85 24.99 0.63 13.01
C SER A 85 25.92 1.01 14.16
N TYR A 86 26.02 2.30 14.48
CA TYR A 86 26.77 2.81 15.62
C TYR A 86 26.20 2.29 16.95
N ARG A 87 24.88 2.39 17.14
CA ARG A 87 24.21 1.84 18.34
C ARG A 87 24.41 0.34 18.48
N ARG A 88 24.31 -0.41 17.37
CA ARG A 88 24.56 -1.86 17.33
C ARG A 88 25.98 -2.21 17.75
N ARG A 89 26.99 -1.45 17.29
CA ARG A 89 28.40 -1.68 17.69
C ARG A 89 28.66 -1.33 19.15
N ARG A 90 27.96 -0.34 19.69
CA ARG A 90 28.12 0.12 21.08
C ARG A 90 27.17 -0.56 22.06
N LYS A 91 26.33 -1.50 21.59
CA LYS A 91 25.30 -2.22 22.36
C LYS A 91 24.38 -1.31 23.19
N ILE A 92 24.16 -0.09 22.72
CA ILE A 92 23.30 0.90 23.39
C ILE A 92 21.83 0.52 23.15
N GLU A 93 20.99 0.70 24.16
CA GLU A 93 19.54 0.52 24.03
C GLU A 93 18.97 1.30 22.84
N TYR A 94 18.15 0.60 22.06
CA TYR A 94 17.42 1.18 20.95
C TYR A 94 16.24 1.98 21.50
N ASN A 95 15.95 3.12 20.88
CA ASN A 95 14.72 3.83 21.18
C ASN A 95 13.51 2.97 20.77
N ASP A 96 12.38 3.09 21.47
CA ASP A 96 11.19 2.28 21.21
C ASP A 96 10.71 2.38 19.76
N ASP A 97 10.81 3.57 19.16
CA ASP A 97 10.48 3.80 17.74
C ASP A 97 11.42 3.07 16.78
N ASP A 98 12.72 3.02 17.10
CA ASP A 98 13.74 2.33 16.29
C ASP A 98 13.52 0.82 16.39
N VAL A 99 13.15 0.31 17.57
CA VAL A 99 12.81 -1.10 17.80
C VAL A 99 11.58 -1.49 16.99
N LEU A 100 10.52 -0.68 17.03
CA LEU A 100 9.29 -0.95 16.30
C LEU A 100 9.54 -0.95 14.78
N TYR A 101 10.29 0.01 14.27
CA TYR A 101 10.67 0.05 12.87
C TYR A 101 11.47 -1.19 12.45
N LEU A 102 12.48 -1.58 13.24
CA LEU A 102 13.32 -2.74 12.94
C LEU A 102 12.52 -4.04 13.00
N THR A 103 11.60 -4.17 13.94
CA THR A 103 10.71 -5.34 14.07
C THR A 103 9.74 -5.41 12.90
N LYS A 104 9.10 -4.30 12.52
CA LYS A 104 8.23 -4.23 11.33
C LYS A 104 9.00 -4.60 10.06
N LYS A 105 10.26 -4.18 9.95
CA LYS A 105 11.12 -4.54 8.82
C LYS A 105 11.50 -6.02 8.83
N ALA A 106 11.74 -6.61 9.99
CA ALA A 106 12.08 -8.02 10.16
C ALA A 106 10.90 -8.96 9.81
N VAL A 107 9.70 -8.65 10.31
CA VAL A 107 8.47 -9.41 10.07
C VAL A 107 7.94 -9.18 8.65
N GLY A 108 8.24 -8.01 8.07
CA GLY A 108 7.69 -7.56 6.80
C GLY A 108 6.38 -6.81 6.99
N VAL A 109 6.12 -5.83 6.13
CA VAL A 109 4.99 -4.90 6.27
C VAL A 109 3.65 -5.63 6.29
N ILE A 110 3.48 -6.61 5.40
CA ILE A 110 2.24 -7.40 5.27
C ILE A 110 2.06 -8.32 6.49
N GLY A 111 3.14 -8.92 6.98
CA GLY A 111 3.09 -9.79 8.17
C GLY A 111 2.75 -9.00 9.42
N TRP A 112 3.31 -7.80 9.59
CA TRP A 112 3.03 -6.95 10.74
C TRP A 112 1.58 -6.44 10.76
N ASP A 113 1.06 -6.01 9.61
CA ASP A 113 -0.28 -5.44 9.52
C ASP A 113 -1.38 -6.53 9.60
N ALA A 114 -1.06 -7.79 9.29
CA ALA A 114 -1.97 -8.93 9.43
C ALA A 114 -2.02 -9.52 10.86
N GLU A 115 -1.06 -9.16 11.71
CA GLU A 115 -0.90 -9.74 13.04
C GLU A 115 -1.71 -9.00 14.12
N THR A 116 -2.27 -9.74 15.09
CA THR A 116 -3.02 -9.19 16.24
C THR A 116 -2.08 -8.36 17.15
N PRO A 117 -2.55 -7.27 17.80
CA PRO A 117 -1.70 -6.40 18.63
C PRO A 117 -1.02 -7.12 19.81
N GLU A 118 -1.59 -8.24 20.29
CA GLU A 118 -0.97 -9.07 21.32
C GLU A 118 0.28 -9.81 20.81
N GLN A 119 0.19 -10.36 19.60
CA GLN A 119 1.31 -11.02 18.94
C GLN A 119 2.40 -10.01 18.54
N GLN A 120 2.03 -8.78 18.18
CA GLN A 120 3.00 -7.70 17.96
C GLN A 120 3.83 -7.40 19.23
N LYS A 121 3.21 -7.43 20.42
CA LYS A 121 3.93 -7.28 21.69
C LYS A 121 4.86 -8.46 21.96
N ILE A 122 4.42 -9.69 21.69
CA ILE A 122 5.27 -10.88 21.79
C ILE A 122 6.46 -10.75 20.84
N MET A 123 6.24 -10.30 19.61
CA MET A 123 7.32 -10.08 18.63
C MET A 123 8.37 -9.07 19.09
N LEU A 124 7.92 -8.01 19.78
CA LEU A 124 8.82 -7.02 20.39
C LEU A 124 9.58 -7.63 21.59
N THR A 125 8.93 -8.44 22.42
CA THR A 125 9.60 -9.10 23.56
C THR A 125 10.66 -10.11 23.12
N LEU A 126 10.43 -10.83 22.01
CA LEU A 126 11.36 -11.79 21.42
C LEU A 126 12.56 -11.13 20.72
N LYS A 127 12.63 -9.81 20.68
CA LYS A 127 13.70 -9.06 20.02
C LYS A 127 13.93 -9.48 18.56
N LEU A 128 12.85 -9.65 17.78
CA LEU A 128 12.88 -10.12 16.38
C LEU A 128 13.72 -9.25 15.42
N TRP A 129 14.12 -8.05 15.84
CA TRP A 129 15.07 -7.22 15.10
C TRP A 129 16.51 -7.78 15.10
N ILE A 130 16.81 -8.74 15.97
CA ILE A 130 18.06 -9.50 15.98
C ILE A 130 17.93 -10.63 14.95
N PRO A 131 18.82 -10.70 13.93
CA PRO A 131 18.70 -11.68 12.86
C PRO A 131 18.69 -13.13 13.37
N GLU A 132 19.45 -13.41 14.43
CA GLU A 132 19.54 -14.74 15.07
C GLU A 132 18.20 -15.18 15.67
N ASN A 133 17.45 -14.26 16.31
CA ASN A 133 16.14 -14.57 16.89
C ASN A 133 15.08 -14.78 15.79
N LEU A 134 15.22 -14.08 14.66
CA LEU A 134 14.36 -14.21 13.49
C LEU A 134 14.55 -15.56 12.80
N GLU A 135 15.80 -15.96 12.57
CA GLU A 135 16.14 -17.28 12.02
C GLU A 135 15.61 -18.40 12.91
N ARG A 136 15.75 -18.28 14.23
CA ARG A 136 15.19 -19.25 15.17
C ARG A 136 13.67 -19.34 15.09
N LEU A 137 12.96 -18.21 15.03
CA LEU A 137 11.51 -18.21 14.90
C LEU A 137 11.05 -18.84 13.58
N LYS A 138 11.79 -18.63 12.49
CA LYS A 138 11.52 -19.32 11.22
C LYS A 138 11.73 -20.83 11.34
N GLU A 139 12.82 -21.26 11.97
CA GLU A 139 13.08 -22.68 12.22
C GLU A 139 11.99 -23.31 13.11
N GLU A 140 11.48 -22.60 14.12
CA GLU A 140 10.38 -23.05 14.97
C GLU A 140 9.06 -23.18 14.19
N ILE A 141 8.76 -22.22 13.30
CA ILE A 141 7.61 -22.29 12.40
C ILE A 141 7.75 -23.47 11.44
N GLU A 142 8.94 -23.69 10.88
CA GLU A 142 9.22 -24.82 9.99
C GLU A 142 9.10 -26.16 10.72
N LEU A 143 9.69 -26.30 11.91
CA LEU A 143 9.48 -27.47 12.77
C LEU A 143 7.99 -27.64 13.07
N SER A 144 7.26 -26.56 13.33
CA SER A 144 5.83 -26.59 13.61
C SER A 144 4.96 -26.93 12.40
N ARG A 145 5.49 -26.85 11.18
CA ARG A 145 4.86 -27.35 9.95
C ARG A 145 5.24 -28.80 9.64
N MET A 146 6.40 -29.27 10.09
CA MET A 146 6.80 -30.66 9.92
C MET A 146 5.89 -31.63 10.71
N GLY A 147 5.74 -32.85 10.22
CA GLY A 147 5.02 -33.92 10.93
C GLY A 147 5.70 -34.31 12.26
N ARG A 148 4.95 -34.87 13.22
CA ARG A 148 5.45 -35.21 14.57
C ARG A 148 6.72 -36.08 14.56
N GLY A 149 6.86 -36.99 13.59
CA GLY A 149 8.05 -37.84 13.42
C GLY A 149 9.29 -37.05 13.01
N ALA A 150 9.16 -36.21 11.98
CA ALA A 150 10.24 -35.34 11.49
C ALA A 150 10.71 -34.33 12.55
N ARG A 151 9.79 -33.78 13.37
CA ARG A 151 10.16 -32.91 14.50
C ARG A 151 11.04 -33.60 15.53
N LYS A 152 10.71 -34.85 15.89
CA LYS A 152 11.50 -35.61 16.87
C LYS A 152 12.90 -35.91 16.34
N GLN A 153 13.03 -36.18 15.05
CA GLN A 153 14.31 -36.42 14.40
C GLN A 153 15.15 -35.14 14.35
N ALA A 154 14.58 -34.03 13.87
CA ALA A 154 15.24 -32.73 13.85
C ALA A 154 15.73 -32.28 15.25
N LYS A 155 14.93 -32.48 16.30
CA LYS A 155 15.35 -32.17 17.68
C LYS A 155 16.51 -33.06 18.17
N ARG A 156 16.53 -34.34 17.80
CA ARG A 156 17.62 -35.26 18.16
C ARG A 156 18.93 -34.87 17.48
N ASP A 157 18.84 -34.50 16.21
CA ASP A 157 20.01 -34.10 15.42
C ASP A 157 20.58 -32.76 15.92
N LYS A 158 19.71 -31.80 16.29
CA LYS A 158 20.11 -30.55 16.95
C LYS A 158 20.78 -30.79 18.32
N LYS A 159 20.23 -31.69 19.14
CA LYS A 159 20.83 -32.04 20.45
C LYS A 159 22.22 -32.67 20.30
N LYS A 160 22.43 -33.48 19.25
CA LYS A 160 23.76 -34.04 18.93
C LYS A 160 24.75 -32.98 18.44
N ALA A 161 24.26 -31.94 17.77
CA ALA A 161 25.07 -30.80 17.32
C ALA A 161 25.42 -29.80 18.45
N GLY A 162 25.04 -30.08 19.71
CA GLY A 162 25.35 -29.22 20.85
C GLY A 162 24.43 -28.01 21.02
N TRP A 163 23.26 -28.01 20.36
CA TRP A 163 22.29 -26.92 20.47
C TRP A 163 21.65 -26.87 21.87
N LYS A 164 21.68 -25.70 22.53
CA LYS A 164 20.94 -25.42 23.77
C LYS A 164 19.60 -24.78 23.42
N ASP A 165 18.50 -25.41 23.81
CA ASP A 165 17.12 -24.99 23.47
C ASP A 165 16.70 -23.66 24.13
N ASP A 166 17.36 -23.22 25.21
CA ASP A 166 16.73 -22.34 26.22
C ASP A 166 17.18 -20.88 26.26
N GLN A 167 17.75 -20.32 25.20
CA GLN A 167 18.15 -18.90 25.22
C GLN A 167 17.86 -18.26 23.86
N TYR A 168 16.73 -17.54 23.72
CA TYR A 168 16.75 -16.38 22.83
C TYR A 168 17.89 -15.49 23.31
N VAL A 169 18.67 -14.92 22.38
CA VAL A 169 19.77 -14.06 22.78
C VAL A 169 19.12 -12.83 23.42
N GLU A 170 19.10 -12.78 24.75
CA GLU A 170 18.93 -11.55 25.48
C GLU A 170 20.10 -10.69 25.03
N GLY A 171 19.85 -9.77 24.09
CA GLY A 171 20.92 -8.94 23.52
C GLY A 171 21.80 -8.43 24.66
N GLU A 172 23.00 -9.00 24.76
CA GLU A 172 23.91 -8.70 25.86
C GLU A 172 24.25 -7.22 25.77
N ASN A 173 23.90 -6.49 26.84
CA ASN A 173 24.23 -5.08 27.07
C ASN A 173 25.68 -4.73 26.69
#